data_AF-A0A2V9MBV8-F1
#
_entry.id   AF-A0A2V9MBV8-F1
#
_cell.length_a   1.000
_cell.length_b   1.000
_cell.length_c   1.000
_cell.angle_alpha   90.00
_cell.angle_beta   90.00
_cell.angle_gamma   90.00
#
_symmetry.space_group_name_H-M   'P 1'
#
loop_
_entity.id
_entity.type
_entity.pdbx_description
1 polymer ?
#
loop_
_entity_poly.entity_id
_entity_poly.type
_entity_poly.pdbx_seq_one_letter_code
_entity_poly.pdbx_strand_id
1 'polypeptide(L)'
;MDAATIRAWWAHKQGLDGSLAGRTAAEVLEHTGWARSVGGAAPYLTLHARAAISREAADADVAHLKIHELPAARGCTYVVPAMDFALALKVGQGFGDEATMKTARKLGVTDAEMDRLCRAIVDALGKGTKDPEELREATGGAVRSLGPEGVKRGLTTTLPAALGKLQ
;
A
#
# COMPACT_ATOMS: atom_id res chain seq x y z
N MET A 1 11.53 -20.91 29.31
CA MET A 1 11.99 -21.28 27.95
C MET A 1 13.34 -20.64 27.74
N ASP A 2 14.36 -21.38 27.30
CA ASP A 2 15.68 -20.82 27.04
C ASP A 2 15.74 -20.06 25.70
N ALA A 3 16.82 -19.30 25.48
CA ALA A 3 16.98 -18.47 24.29
C ALA A 3 17.09 -19.29 22.99
N ALA A 4 17.63 -20.52 23.05
CA ALA A 4 17.74 -21.39 21.88
C ALA A 4 16.36 -21.86 21.41
N THR A 5 15.52 -22.27 22.37
CA THR A 5 14.13 -22.69 22.15
C THR A 5 13.31 -21.56 21.55
N ILE A 6 13.42 -20.33 22.08
CA ILE A 6 12.71 -19.16 21.55
C ILE A 6 13.15 -18.85 20.11
N ARG A 7 14.45 -18.91 19.80
CA ARG A 7 14.95 -18.68 18.44
C ARG A 7 14.47 -19.74 17.46
N ALA A 8 14.50 -21.02 17.85
CA ALA A 8 13.98 -22.10 17.03
C ALA A 8 12.48 -21.92 16.75
N TRP A 9 11.72 -21.53 17.77
CA TRP A 9 10.30 -21.22 17.64
C TRP A 9 10.04 -20.06 16.67
N TRP A 10 10.80 -18.96 16.77
CA TRP A 10 10.68 -17.84 15.82
C TRP A 10 11.07 -18.22 14.39
N ALA A 11 12.14 -19.00 14.21
CA ALA A 11 12.56 -19.47 12.90
C ALA A 11 11.46 -20.31 12.24
N HIS A 12 10.86 -21.23 12.99
CA HIS A 12 9.72 -22.03 12.55
C HIS A 12 8.51 -21.14 12.20
N LYS A 13 8.11 -20.21 13.07
CA LYS A 13 6.98 -19.30 12.80
C LYS A 13 7.20 -18.34 11.63
N GLN A 14 8.45 -18.06 11.28
CA GLN A 14 8.81 -17.27 10.12
C GLN A 14 9.06 -18.10 8.86
N GLY A 15 8.83 -19.43 8.91
CA GLY A 15 9.02 -20.33 7.77
C GLY A 15 10.48 -20.51 7.33
N LEU A 16 11.44 -20.28 8.24
CA LEU A 16 12.88 -20.38 7.95
C LEU A 16 13.44 -21.79 8.19
N ASP A 17 12.58 -22.76 8.48
CA ASP A 17 12.91 -24.16 8.71
C ASP A 17 12.61 -25.06 7.49
N GLY A 18 12.23 -24.47 6.35
CA GLY A 18 11.89 -25.17 5.12
C GLY A 18 10.44 -25.66 5.04
N SER A 19 9.61 -25.43 6.07
CA SER A 19 8.21 -25.86 6.10
C SER A 19 7.33 -25.24 5.01
N LEU A 20 7.77 -24.13 4.39
CA LEU A 20 7.07 -23.44 3.33
C LEU A 20 7.65 -23.69 1.93
N ALA A 21 8.57 -24.66 1.78
CA ALA A 21 9.10 -25.02 0.47
C ALA A 21 7.97 -25.39 -0.51
N GLY A 22 8.00 -24.80 -1.71
CA GLY A 22 6.99 -25.03 -2.76
C GLY A 22 5.67 -24.27 -2.55
N ARG A 23 5.52 -23.47 -1.50
CA ARG A 23 4.37 -22.57 -1.32
C ARG A 23 4.41 -21.38 -2.27
N THR A 24 3.25 -20.83 -2.55
CA THR A 24 3.09 -19.59 -3.33
C THR A 24 3.50 -18.36 -2.52
N ALA A 25 3.74 -17.24 -3.18
CA ALA A 25 4.12 -16.00 -2.49
C ALA A 25 3.01 -15.52 -1.54
N ALA A 26 1.74 -15.68 -1.93
CA ALA A 26 0.60 -15.35 -1.10
C ALA A 26 0.60 -16.20 0.18
N GLU A 27 0.66 -17.54 0.06
CA GLU A 27 0.68 -18.44 1.22
C GLU A 27 1.84 -18.14 2.18
N VAL A 28 3.02 -17.79 1.66
CA VAL A 28 4.16 -17.38 2.48
C VAL A 28 3.82 -16.13 3.29
N LEU A 29 3.32 -15.07 2.65
CA LEU A 29 3.01 -13.81 3.33
C LEU A 29 1.83 -13.94 4.31
N GLU A 30 0.83 -14.75 3.97
CA GLU A 30 -0.30 -15.08 4.85
C GLU A 30 0.18 -15.80 6.12
N HIS A 31 1.16 -16.70 6.00
CA HIS A 31 1.68 -17.45 7.13
C HIS A 31 2.67 -16.65 7.99
N THR A 32 3.52 -15.85 7.36
CA THR A 32 4.73 -15.28 7.99
C THR A 32 4.68 -13.76 8.16
N GLY A 33 3.61 -13.12 7.71
CA GLY A 33 3.44 -11.68 7.71
C GLY A 33 4.05 -10.97 6.49
N TRP A 34 3.75 -9.69 6.40
CA TRP A 34 4.02 -8.86 5.23
C TRP A 34 5.50 -8.48 5.07
N ALA A 35 5.93 -8.23 3.84
CA ALA A 35 7.32 -7.86 3.53
C ALA A 35 7.42 -6.36 3.21
N ARG A 36 8.26 -5.62 3.95
CA ARG A 36 8.46 -4.18 3.69
C ARG A 36 9.16 -3.99 2.33
N SER A 37 8.63 -3.12 1.47
CA SER A 37 9.09 -2.98 0.07
C SER A 37 10.00 -1.78 -0.21
N VAL A 38 9.96 -0.75 0.64
CA VAL A 38 10.57 0.59 0.43
C VAL A 38 11.92 0.53 -0.30
N GLY A 39 11.88 0.81 -1.61
CA GLY A 39 13.05 1.05 -2.48
C GLY A 39 14.07 -0.08 -2.58
N GLY A 40 13.71 -1.33 -2.27
CA GLY A 40 14.70 -2.41 -2.14
C GLY A 40 14.23 -3.79 -2.57
N ALA A 41 15.12 -4.78 -2.39
CA ALA A 41 14.88 -6.17 -2.77
C ALA A 41 14.33 -7.05 -1.64
N ALA A 42 13.95 -6.44 -0.51
CA ALA A 42 13.55 -7.17 0.69
C ALA A 42 12.36 -8.14 0.47
N PRO A 43 11.31 -7.83 -0.32
CA PRO A 43 10.26 -8.79 -0.62
C PRO A 43 10.77 -10.04 -1.35
N TYR A 44 11.65 -9.87 -2.35
CA TYR A 44 12.24 -11.02 -3.07
C TYR A 44 13.07 -11.90 -2.13
N LEU A 45 13.92 -11.30 -1.29
CA LEU A 45 14.73 -12.05 -0.33
C LEU A 45 13.86 -12.78 0.69
N THR A 46 12.76 -12.15 1.12
CA THR A 46 11.80 -12.73 2.06
C THR A 46 11.15 -13.99 1.47
N LEU A 47 10.65 -13.90 0.23
CA LEU A 47 10.02 -15.01 -0.47
C LEU A 47 11.02 -16.12 -0.81
N HIS A 48 12.22 -15.75 -1.24
CA HIS A 48 13.30 -16.69 -1.55
C HIS A 48 13.75 -17.47 -0.31
N ALA A 49 14.00 -16.79 0.82
CA ALA A 49 14.49 -17.43 2.04
C ALA A 49 13.49 -18.43 2.65
N ARG A 50 12.18 -18.22 2.43
CA ARG A 50 11.11 -19.04 3.04
C ARG A 50 10.64 -20.17 2.13
N ALA A 51 10.61 -19.96 0.82
CA ALA A 51 10.00 -20.90 -0.13
C ALA A 51 10.76 -21.08 -1.44
N ALA A 52 11.98 -20.52 -1.57
CA ALA A 52 12.80 -20.54 -2.79
C ALA A 52 12.10 -19.94 -4.02
N ILE A 53 11.16 -19.00 -3.81
CA ILE A 53 10.46 -18.29 -4.88
C ILE A 53 11.47 -17.41 -5.64
N SER A 54 11.43 -17.48 -6.98
CA SER A 54 12.28 -16.65 -7.83
C SER A 54 11.72 -15.23 -7.97
N ARG A 55 12.55 -14.32 -8.47
CA ARG A 55 12.12 -12.95 -8.79
C ARG A 55 10.97 -12.96 -9.81
N GLU A 56 11.09 -13.78 -10.85
CA GLU A 56 10.11 -13.88 -11.93
C GLU A 56 8.77 -14.41 -11.43
N ALA A 57 8.78 -15.39 -10.52
CA ALA A 57 7.58 -15.90 -9.90
C ALA A 57 6.90 -14.85 -9.00
N ALA A 58 7.69 -14.08 -8.23
CA ALA A 58 7.17 -12.97 -7.43
C ALA A 58 6.56 -11.87 -8.31
N ASP A 59 7.26 -11.47 -9.39
CA ASP A 59 6.76 -10.47 -10.35
C ASP A 59 5.45 -10.95 -11.01
N ALA A 60 5.35 -12.24 -11.36
CA ALA A 60 4.12 -12.81 -11.90
C ALA A 60 2.97 -12.77 -10.88
N ASP A 61 3.23 -13.12 -9.62
CA ASP A 61 2.21 -13.07 -8.56
C ASP A 61 1.75 -11.63 -8.27
N VAL A 62 2.63 -10.62 -8.42
CA VAL A 62 2.26 -9.20 -8.39
C VAL A 62 1.37 -8.83 -9.58
N ALA A 63 1.76 -9.23 -10.80
CA ALA A 63 0.98 -8.97 -12.02
C ALA A 63 -0.41 -9.61 -11.97
N HIS A 64 -0.55 -10.75 -11.30
CA HIS A 64 -1.81 -11.44 -11.07
C HIS A 64 -2.57 -10.97 -9.83
N LEU A 65 -2.09 -9.92 -9.14
CA LEU A 65 -2.69 -9.36 -7.91
C LEU A 65 -2.87 -10.40 -6.78
N LYS A 66 -2.07 -11.47 -6.76
CA LYS A 66 -2.04 -12.41 -5.63
C LYS A 66 -1.31 -11.81 -4.43
N ILE A 67 -0.33 -10.97 -4.71
CA ILE A 67 0.37 -10.12 -3.76
C ILE A 67 0.43 -8.70 -4.34
N HIS A 68 0.49 -7.67 -3.51
CA HIS A 68 0.62 -6.30 -3.99
C HIS A 68 1.31 -5.39 -3.00
N GLU A 69 2.01 -4.39 -3.53
CA GLU A 69 2.61 -3.33 -2.74
C GLU A 69 1.55 -2.29 -2.36
N LEU A 70 1.24 -2.16 -1.07
CA LEU A 70 0.23 -1.24 -0.55
C LEU A 70 0.76 -0.42 0.64
N PRO A 71 0.27 0.83 0.82
CA PRO A 71 0.35 1.50 2.10
C PRO A 71 -0.25 0.62 3.19
N ALA A 72 0.48 0.47 4.30
CA ALA A 72 0.04 -0.38 5.40
C ALA A 72 0.56 0.15 6.75
N ALA A 73 0.83 -0.76 7.69
CA ALA A 73 1.15 -0.43 9.08
C ALA A 73 2.26 0.63 9.20
N ARG A 74 2.00 1.65 10.04
CA ARG A 74 2.90 2.77 10.34
C ARG A 74 3.17 3.71 9.14
N GLY A 75 2.26 3.76 8.16
CA GLY A 75 2.42 4.58 6.95
C GLY A 75 3.57 4.11 6.05
N CYS A 76 4.06 2.89 6.24
CA CYS A 76 5.07 2.27 5.38
C CYS A 76 4.40 1.42 4.31
N THR A 77 5.12 1.19 3.21
CA THR A 77 4.67 0.31 2.13
C THR A 77 5.16 -1.11 2.32
N TYR A 78 4.26 -2.08 2.12
CA TYR A 78 4.53 -3.51 2.22
C TYR A 78 3.96 -4.25 1.02
N VAL A 79 4.62 -5.34 0.65
CA VAL A 79 4.02 -6.40 -0.15
C VAL A 79 3.16 -7.26 0.77
N VAL A 80 1.87 -7.33 0.46
CA VAL A 80 0.83 -8.04 1.22
C VAL A 80 0.11 -9.04 0.31
N PRO A 81 -0.48 -10.14 0.84
CA PRO A 81 -1.29 -11.06 0.07
C PRO A 81 -2.70 -10.50 -0.20
N ALA A 82 -3.35 -10.98 -1.25
CA ALA A 82 -4.68 -10.51 -1.66
C ALA A 82 -5.73 -10.56 -0.54
N MET A 83 -5.70 -11.60 0.30
CA MET A 83 -6.58 -11.74 1.46
C MET A 83 -6.47 -10.58 2.45
N ASP A 84 -5.30 -9.92 2.51
CA ASP A 84 -5.00 -8.87 3.47
C ASP A 84 -5.06 -7.46 2.89
N PHE A 85 -5.42 -7.26 1.60
CA PHE A 85 -5.42 -5.92 0.99
C PHE A 85 -6.26 -4.92 1.78
N ALA A 86 -7.48 -5.31 2.14
CA ALA A 86 -8.38 -4.45 2.93
C ALA A 86 -7.83 -4.18 4.34
N LEU A 87 -7.20 -5.19 4.96
CA LEU A 87 -6.60 -5.05 6.28
C LEU A 87 -5.39 -4.11 6.24
N ALA A 88 -4.51 -4.27 5.25
CA ALA A 88 -3.32 -3.46 5.04
C ALA A 88 -3.68 -1.96 4.94
N LEU A 89 -4.60 -1.61 4.05
CA LEU A 89 -5.11 -0.25 3.92
C LEU A 89 -5.71 0.23 5.25
N LYS A 90 -6.57 -0.59 5.88
CA LYS A 90 -7.24 -0.20 7.11
C LYS A 90 -6.27 0.12 8.26
N VAL A 91 -5.17 -0.62 8.40
CA VAL A 91 -4.15 -0.36 9.44
C VAL A 91 -3.16 0.74 9.05
N GLY A 92 -3.13 1.12 7.77
CA GLY A 92 -2.34 2.24 7.27
C GLY A 92 -3.04 3.60 7.40
N GLN A 93 -4.38 3.62 7.42
CA GLN A 93 -5.19 4.82 7.58
C GLN A 93 -4.74 5.69 8.77
N GLY A 94 -4.61 7.00 8.51
CA GLY A 94 -4.27 8.00 9.53
C GLY A 94 -2.77 8.20 9.76
N PHE A 95 -1.89 7.35 9.23
CA PHE A 95 -0.44 7.53 9.43
C PHE A 95 0.21 8.49 8.41
N GLY A 96 -0.25 8.50 7.16
CA GLY A 96 0.37 9.25 6.06
C GLY A 96 -0.44 10.44 5.55
N ASP A 97 -1.76 10.41 5.73
CA ASP A 97 -2.70 11.33 5.10
C ASP A 97 -3.14 12.48 6.02
N GLU A 98 -3.07 12.32 7.35
CA GLU A 98 -3.56 13.32 8.29
C GLU A 98 -2.84 14.68 8.16
N ALA A 99 -1.51 14.68 8.04
CA ALA A 99 -0.72 15.89 7.85
C ALA A 99 -1.06 16.60 6.52
N THR A 100 -1.26 15.82 5.47
CA THR A 100 -1.66 16.29 4.13
C THR A 100 -3.06 16.89 4.18
N MET A 101 -4.01 16.21 4.82
CA MET A 101 -5.39 16.68 5.03
C MET A 101 -5.44 17.95 5.88
N LYS A 102 -4.63 18.06 6.94
CA LYS A 102 -4.50 19.29 7.74
C LYS A 102 -3.98 20.46 6.90
N THR A 103 -3.04 20.21 6.01
CA THR A 103 -2.54 21.22 5.06
C THR A 103 -3.61 21.62 4.05
N ALA A 104 -4.34 20.66 3.48
CA ALA A 104 -5.45 20.89 2.57
C ALA A 104 -6.53 21.79 3.20
N ARG A 105 -6.94 21.49 4.44
CA ARG A 105 -7.92 22.32 5.19
C ARG A 105 -7.44 23.75 5.41
N LYS A 106 -6.15 23.95 5.72
CA LYS A 106 -5.55 25.30 5.83
C LYS A 106 -5.51 26.06 4.50
N LEU A 107 -5.62 25.36 3.37
CA LEU A 107 -5.72 25.93 2.01
C LEU A 107 -7.18 26.02 1.54
N GLY A 108 -8.14 25.93 2.47
CA GLY A 108 -9.57 26.12 2.22
C GLY A 108 -10.28 24.91 1.61
N VAL A 109 -9.64 23.73 1.55
CA VAL A 109 -10.33 22.49 1.14
C VAL A 109 -11.30 22.06 2.22
N THR A 110 -12.56 21.81 1.84
CA THR A 110 -13.59 21.35 2.79
C THR A 110 -13.68 19.83 2.82
N ASP A 111 -14.14 19.24 3.92
CA ASP A 111 -14.37 17.79 4.01
C ASP A 111 -15.42 17.34 2.97
N ALA A 112 -16.46 18.15 2.71
CA ALA A 112 -17.47 17.88 1.68
C ALA A 112 -16.93 17.93 0.24
N GLU A 113 -15.97 18.81 -0.05
CA GLU A 113 -15.22 18.81 -1.30
C GLU A 113 -14.38 17.54 -1.42
N MET A 114 -13.68 17.15 -0.35
CA MET A 114 -12.85 15.95 -0.33
C MET A 114 -13.66 14.67 -0.52
N ASP A 115 -14.80 14.53 0.16
CA ASP A 115 -15.66 13.36 0.04
C ASP A 115 -16.25 13.22 -1.37
N ARG A 116 -16.57 14.34 -2.03
CA ARG A 116 -16.99 14.34 -3.44
C ARG A 116 -15.86 13.87 -4.35
N LEU A 117 -14.64 14.36 -4.14
CA LEU A 117 -13.47 13.93 -4.91
C LEU A 117 -13.16 12.44 -4.69
N CYS A 118 -13.24 11.96 -3.45
CA CYS A 118 -13.02 10.55 -3.12
C CYS A 118 -14.00 9.63 -3.87
N ARG A 119 -15.30 9.98 -3.87
CA ARG A 119 -16.30 9.23 -4.66
C ARG A 119 -16.00 9.26 -6.15
N ALA A 120 -15.65 10.42 -6.70
CA ALA A 120 -15.31 10.54 -8.12
C ALA A 120 -14.07 9.69 -8.49
N ILE A 121 -13.07 9.61 -7.61
CA ILE A 121 -11.88 8.75 -7.81
C ILE A 121 -12.28 7.27 -7.83
N VAL A 122 -13.08 6.81 -6.85
CA VAL A 122 -13.54 5.43 -6.79
C VAL A 122 -14.39 5.06 -8.01
N ASP A 123 -15.32 5.94 -8.41
CA ASP A 123 -16.16 5.74 -9.59
C ASP A 123 -15.34 5.71 -10.89
N ALA A 124 -14.28 6.51 -10.98
CA ALA A 124 -13.37 6.53 -12.12
C ALA A 124 -12.54 5.25 -12.20
N LEU A 125 -11.96 4.80 -11.08
CA LEU A 125 -11.13 3.59 -11.02
C LEU A 125 -11.96 2.30 -11.14
N GLY A 126 -13.25 2.33 -10.77
CA GLY A 126 -14.18 1.23 -11.00
C GLY A 126 -14.41 0.91 -12.48
N LYS A 127 -14.03 1.80 -13.40
CA LYS A 127 -14.14 1.62 -14.86
C LYS A 127 -12.84 1.12 -15.51
N GLY A 128 -11.77 0.94 -14.74
CA GLY A 128 -10.47 0.52 -15.23
C GLY A 128 -9.32 1.29 -14.58
N THR A 129 -8.11 0.79 -14.80
CA THR A 129 -6.87 1.44 -14.36
C THR A 129 -6.74 2.82 -14.99
N LYS A 130 -6.23 3.79 -14.23
CA LYS A 130 -5.98 5.15 -14.68
C LYS A 130 -4.62 5.64 -14.21
N ASP A 131 -3.89 6.28 -15.09
CA ASP A 131 -2.76 7.11 -14.68
C ASP A 131 -3.24 8.41 -14.00
N PRO A 132 -2.33 9.20 -13.42
CA PRO A 132 -2.70 10.45 -12.72
C PRO A 132 -3.37 11.51 -13.61
N GLU A 133 -3.11 11.55 -14.92
CA GLU A 133 -3.75 12.49 -15.84
C GLU A 133 -5.16 11.99 -16.21
N GLU A 134 -5.27 10.72 -16.58
CA GLU A 134 -6.55 10.08 -16.88
C GLU A 134 -7.51 10.16 -15.68
N LEU A 135 -6.99 10.06 -14.46
CA LEU A 135 -7.79 10.20 -13.24
C LEU A 135 -8.25 11.65 -13.01
N ARG A 136 -7.42 12.65 -13.35
CA ARG A 136 -7.80 14.07 -13.30
C ARG A 136 -8.92 14.37 -14.30
N GLU A 137 -8.82 13.84 -15.51
CA GLU A 137 -9.85 13.99 -16.54
C GLU A 137 -11.15 13.27 -16.14
N ALA A 138 -11.04 12.01 -15.69
CA ALA A 138 -12.19 11.18 -15.34
C ALA A 138 -12.96 11.66 -14.11
N THR A 139 -12.32 12.44 -13.23
CA THR A 139 -12.98 13.07 -12.07
C THR A 139 -13.73 14.36 -12.43
N GLY A 140 -13.78 14.74 -13.72
CA GLY A 140 -14.64 15.82 -14.22
C GLY A 140 -14.29 17.19 -13.64
N GLY A 141 -13.02 17.45 -13.35
CA GLY A 141 -12.56 18.71 -12.76
C GLY A 141 -12.77 18.81 -11.24
N ALA A 142 -13.15 17.71 -10.56
CA ALA A 142 -13.21 17.70 -9.09
C ALA A 142 -11.83 17.87 -8.42
N VAL A 143 -10.74 17.60 -9.16
CA VAL A 143 -9.38 17.90 -8.71
C VAL A 143 -9.11 19.39 -8.80
N ARG A 144 -8.95 20.04 -7.65
CA ARG A 144 -8.72 21.49 -7.54
C ARG A 144 -7.24 21.79 -7.45
N SER A 145 -6.79 22.82 -8.19
CA SER A 145 -5.48 23.43 -7.99
C SER A 145 -5.48 24.30 -6.73
N LEU A 146 -4.43 24.17 -5.91
CA LEU A 146 -4.23 24.95 -4.69
C LEU A 146 -3.33 26.17 -4.91
N GLY A 147 -2.95 26.42 -6.17
CA GLY A 147 -2.21 27.61 -6.59
C GLY A 147 -0.82 27.73 -5.96
N PRO A 148 -0.23 28.93 -5.99
CA PRO A 148 1.11 29.18 -5.46
C PRO A 148 1.27 28.83 -3.98
N GLU A 149 0.22 29.04 -3.17
CA GLU A 149 0.24 28.70 -1.74
C GLU A 149 0.26 27.19 -1.49
N GLY A 150 -0.44 26.41 -2.32
CA GLY A 150 -0.35 24.95 -2.30
C GLY A 150 1.04 24.45 -2.64
N VAL A 151 1.64 25.00 -3.71
CA VAL A 151 3.00 24.65 -4.16
C VAL A 151 4.03 24.91 -3.06
N LYS A 152 3.97 26.07 -2.39
CA LYS A 152 4.86 26.40 -1.25
C LYS A 152 4.76 25.40 -0.10
N ARG A 153 3.61 24.73 0.06
CA ARG A 153 3.35 23.74 1.11
C ARG A 153 3.47 22.29 0.62
N GLY A 154 3.97 22.07 -0.60
CA GLY A 154 4.13 20.74 -1.18
C GLY A 154 2.83 20.03 -1.57
N LEU A 155 1.72 20.77 -1.69
CA LEU A 155 0.42 20.23 -2.06
C LEU A 155 -0.18 21.05 -3.21
N THR A 156 0.17 20.68 -4.45
CA THR A 156 -0.22 21.44 -5.65
C THR A 156 -1.70 21.30 -6.00
N THR A 157 -2.28 20.12 -5.77
CA THR A 157 -3.70 19.82 -6.02
C THR A 157 -4.33 19.07 -4.85
N THR A 158 -5.65 18.90 -4.88
CA THR A 158 -6.38 18.07 -3.90
C THR A 158 -6.20 16.56 -4.09
N LEU A 159 -5.66 16.11 -5.24
CA LEU A 159 -5.59 14.70 -5.59
C LEU A 159 -4.72 13.85 -4.62
N PRO A 160 -3.49 14.25 -4.24
CA PRO A 160 -2.70 13.46 -3.29
C PRO A 160 -3.38 13.30 -1.92
N ALA A 161 -4.08 14.33 -1.46
CA ALA A 161 -4.82 14.29 -0.20
C ALA A 161 -6.01 13.31 -0.28
N ALA A 162 -6.74 13.31 -1.40
CA ALA A 162 -7.86 12.42 -1.63
C ALA A 162 -7.41 10.95 -1.75
N LEU A 163 -6.33 10.68 -2.49
CA LEU A 163 -5.76 9.34 -2.62
C LEU A 163 -5.28 8.82 -1.26
N GLY A 164 -4.59 9.65 -0.49
CA GLY A 164 -4.15 9.29 0.87
C GLY A 164 -5.32 8.97 1.80
N LYS A 165 -6.45 9.68 1.70
CA LYS A 165 -7.66 9.41 2.49
C LYS A 165 -8.35 8.09 2.11
N LEU A 166 -8.21 7.66 0.86
CA LEU A 166 -8.77 6.42 0.33
C LEU A 166 -7.91 5.18 0.66
N GLN A 167 -6.67 5.39 1.10
CA GLN A 167 -5.68 4.35 1.42
C GLN A 167 -5.52 4.18 2.92
#